data_AF-A0A348B6A0-F1
#
_entry.id   AF-A0A348B6A0-F1
#
_cell.length_a   1.000
_cell.length_b   1.000
_cell.length_c   1.000
_cell.angle_alpha   90.00
_cell.angle_beta   90.00
_cell.angle_gamma   90.00
#
_symmetry.space_group_name_H-M   'P 1'
#
loop_
_entity.id
_entity.type
_entity.pdbx_description
1 polymer ?
#
loop_
_entity_poly.entity_id
_entity_poly.type
_entity_poly.pdbx_seq_one_letter_code
_entity_poly.pdbx_strand_id
1 'polypeptide(L)'
;MKLSSLCLAGAAASVLQFLFGGGMVLFGVSTFLLVPHVLIGIVLLVLSVLAWSLARSPVLKRMAIGNVALVIITGGLGVFVYLHEVPWVILLHLFLALGLLSNFSVMYGMTTERR
;
A
#
# COMPACT_ATOMS: atom_id res chain seq x y z
N MET A 1 -15.30 -11.04 -7.25
CA MET A 1 -14.40 -11.14 -6.08
C MET A 1 -15.05 -10.48 -4.88
N LYS A 2 -14.93 -11.02 -3.66
CA LYS A 2 -15.50 -10.40 -2.45
C LYS A 2 -14.58 -9.28 -1.94
N LEU A 3 -15.15 -8.22 -1.36
CA LEU A 3 -14.40 -7.10 -0.80
C LEU A 3 -13.40 -7.54 0.29
N SER A 4 -13.78 -8.50 1.14
CA SER A 4 -12.87 -9.07 2.14
C SER A 4 -11.63 -9.71 1.51
N SER A 5 -11.79 -10.46 0.41
CA SER A 5 -10.66 -11.05 -0.31
C SER A 5 -9.72 -9.99 -0.90
N LEU A 6 -10.28 -8.88 -1.40
CA LEU A 6 -9.51 -7.73 -1.87
C LEU A 6 -8.72 -7.06 -0.75
N CYS A 7 -9.35 -6.83 0.40
CA CYS A 7 -8.70 -6.21 1.54
C CYS A 7 -7.56 -7.09 2.09
N LEU A 8 -7.76 -8.40 2.15
CA LEU A 8 -6.71 -9.35 2.53
C LEU A 8 -5.55 -9.35 1.54
N ALA A 9 -5.85 -9.37 0.24
CA ALA A 9 -4.83 -9.29 -0.81
C ALA A 9 -4.06 -7.96 -0.74
N GLY A 10 -4.75 -6.85 -0.47
CA GLY A 10 -4.15 -5.53 -0.27
C GLY A 10 -3.20 -5.51 0.94
N ALA A 11 -3.63 -6.06 2.07
CA ALA A 11 -2.78 -6.19 3.25
C ALA A 11 -1.54 -7.04 2.97
N ALA A 12 -1.71 -8.20 2.32
CA ALA A 12 -0.59 -9.07 1.94
C ALA A 12 0.39 -8.39 0.97
N ALA A 13 -0.12 -7.68 -0.04
CA ALA A 13 0.70 -6.91 -0.98
C ALA A 13 1.46 -5.78 -0.26
N SER A 14 0.85 -5.10 0.71
CA SER A 14 1.53 -4.10 1.53
C SER A 14 2.65 -4.71 2.39
N VAL A 15 2.46 -5.93 2.92
CA VAL A 15 3.53 -6.66 3.62
C VAL A 15 4.70 -6.94 2.70
N LEU A 16 4.45 -7.48 1.50
CA LEU A 16 5.51 -7.67 0.50
C LEU A 16 6.21 -6.34 0.21
N GLN A 17 5.48 -5.24 0.19
CA GLN A 17 6.06 -3.94 -0.09
C GLN A 17 7.07 -3.47 0.97
N PHE A 18 6.84 -3.79 2.24
CA PHE A 18 7.84 -3.56 3.29
C PHE A 18 9.06 -4.45 3.15
N LEU A 19 8.89 -5.70 2.72
CA LEU A 19 10.04 -6.60 2.55
C LEU A 19 10.97 -6.09 1.44
N PHE A 20 10.42 -5.68 0.30
CA PHE A 20 11.22 -5.11 -0.79
C PHE A 20 11.78 -3.72 -0.42
N GLY A 21 10.97 -2.84 0.17
CA GLY A 21 11.41 -1.52 0.61
C GLY A 21 12.51 -1.58 1.66
N GLY A 22 12.32 -2.40 2.70
CA GLY A 22 13.31 -2.65 3.74
C GLY A 22 14.57 -3.32 3.19
N GLY A 23 14.42 -4.25 2.25
CA GLY A 23 15.55 -4.84 1.54
C GLY A 23 16.41 -3.79 0.83
N MET A 24 15.79 -2.81 0.15
CA MET A 24 16.52 -1.72 -0.50
C MET A 24 17.24 -0.82 0.51
N VAL A 25 16.64 -0.57 1.68
CA VAL A 25 17.27 0.23 2.75
C VAL A 25 18.47 -0.50 3.37
N LEU A 26 18.37 -1.82 3.58
CA LEU A 26 19.40 -2.60 4.26
C LEU A 26 20.54 -3.05 3.34
N PHE A 27 20.23 -3.39 2.10
CA PHE A 27 21.17 -4.00 1.15
C PHE A 27 21.50 -3.11 -0.06
N GLY A 28 20.94 -1.90 -0.09
CA GLY A 28 21.07 -0.98 -1.21
C GLY A 28 20.04 -1.20 -2.31
N VAL A 29 19.84 -0.18 -3.14
CA VAL A 29 18.90 -0.22 -4.25
C VAL A 29 19.50 -1.04 -5.41
N SER A 30 18.77 -2.06 -5.85
CA SER A 30 19.10 -2.84 -7.05
C SER A 30 17.87 -3.01 -7.91
N THR A 31 18.04 -3.20 -9.23
CA THR A 31 16.92 -3.44 -10.16
C THR A 31 16.06 -4.63 -9.74
N PHE A 32 16.69 -5.66 -9.16
CA PHE A 32 16.01 -6.86 -8.67
C PHE A 32 15.06 -6.58 -7.51
N LEU A 33 15.33 -5.57 -6.68
CA LEU A 33 14.45 -5.17 -5.58
C LEU A 33 13.47 -4.06 -6.02
N LEU A 34 13.95 -3.11 -6.80
CA LEU A 34 13.20 -1.94 -7.24
C LEU A 34 12.04 -2.29 -8.17
N VAL A 35 12.27 -3.15 -9.17
CA VAL A 35 11.22 -3.49 -10.15
C VAL A 35 10.04 -4.20 -9.48
N PRO A 36 10.24 -5.26 -8.68
CA PRO A 36 9.13 -5.86 -7.93
C PRO A 36 8.45 -4.87 -6.99
N HIS A 37 9.21 -4.00 -6.31
CA HIS A 37 8.65 -2.98 -5.44
C HIS A 37 7.68 -2.06 -6.21
N VAL A 38 8.09 -1.53 -7.36
CA VAL A 38 7.22 -0.67 -8.17
C VAL A 38 5.98 -1.43 -8.67
N LEU A 39 6.15 -2.67 -9.13
CA LEU A 39 5.05 -3.50 -9.62
C LEU A 39 4.02 -3.80 -8.52
N ILE A 40 4.49 -4.12 -7.29
CA ILE A 40 3.61 -4.31 -6.14
C ILE A 40 2.86 -3.02 -5.81
N GLY A 41 3.52 -1.85 -5.91
CA GLY A 41 2.87 -0.54 -5.75
C GLY A 41 1.72 -0.32 -6.75
N ILE A 42 1.90 -0.71 -8.01
CA ILE A 42 0.85 -0.64 -9.04
C ILE A 42 -0.29 -1.61 -8.70
N VAL A 43 0.02 -2.83 -8.27
CA VAL A 43 -0.99 -3.79 -7.81
C VAL A 43 -1.80 -3.22 -6.64
N LEU A 44 -1.14 -2.59 -5.67
CA LEU A 44 -1.81 -1.94 -4.55
C LEU A 44 -2.74 -0.81 -4.99
N LEU A 45 -2.37 -0.03 -6.01
CA LEU A 45 -3.25 0.98 -6.59
C LEU A 45 -4.52 0.35 -7.17
N VAL A 46 -4.36 -0.70 -7.99
CA VAL A 46 -5.48 -1.44 -8.58
C VAL A 46 -6.38 -2.03 -7.50
N LEU A 47 -5.81 -2.68 -6.49
CA LEU A 47 -6.57 -3.24 -5.37
C LEU A 47 -7.34 -2.15 -4.60
N SER A 48 -6.74 -0.97 -4.40
CA SER A 48 -7.38 0.16 -3.73
C SER A 48 -8.58 0.69 -4.53
N VAL A 49 -8.44 0.85 -5.85
CA VAL A 49 -9.53 1.29 -6.74
C VAL A 49 -10.65 0.25 -6.78
N LEU A 50 -10.32 -1.04 -6.90
CA LEU A 50 -11.30 -2.12 -6.86
C LEU A 50 -12.05 -2.17 -5.53
N ALA A 51 -11.33 -2.03 -4.40
CA ALA A 51 -11.95 -1.98 -3.08
C ALA A 51 -12.90 -0.79 -2.95
N TRP A 52 -12.55 0.38 -3.49
CA TRP A 52 -13.42 1.56 -3.50
C TRP A 52 -14.70 1.32 -4.31
N SER A 53 -14.58 0.72 -5.49
CA SER A 53 -15.74 0.41 -6.36
C SER A 53 -16.73 -0.57 -5.72
N LEU A 54 -16.23 -1.51 -4.91
CA LEU A 54 -17.04 -2.57 -4.28
C LEU A 54 -17.49 -2.22 -2.85
N ALA A 55 -16.94 -1.17 -2.25
CA ALA A 55 -17.33 -0.72 -0.92
C ALA A 55 -18.77 -0.17 -0.92
N ARG A 56 -19.64 -0.77 -0.11
CA ARG A 56 -21.05 -0.36 0.02
C ARG A 56 -21.31 0.64 1.14
N SER A 57 -20.52 0.60 2.21
CA SER A 57 -20.64 1.53 3.34
C SER A 57 -19.89 2.84 3.06
N PRO A 58 -20.44 4.01 3.44
CA PRO A 58 -19.73 5.29 3.35
C PRO A 58 -18.36 5.26 4.03
N VAL A 59 -18.25 4.59 5.18
CA VAL A 59 -16.99 4.45 5.93
C VAL A 59 -15.96 3.67 5.11
N LEU A 60 -16.35 2.51 4.56
CA LEU A 60 -15.47 1.70 3.73
C LEU A 60 -15.06 2.42 2.43
N LYS A 61 -15.97 3.19 1.81
CA LYS A 61 -15.64 4.02 0.65
C LYS A 61 -14.60 5.08 0.99
N ARG A 62 -14.74 5.77 2.13
CA ARG A 62 -13.77 6.76 2.60
C ARG A 62 -12.40 6.14 2.89
N MET A 63 -12.37 4.97 3.50
CA MET A 63 -11.12 4.24 3.75
C MET A 63 -10.46 3.81 2.44
N ALA A 64 -11.23 3.27 1.49
CA ALA A 64 -10.71 2.81 0.20
C ALA A 64 -10.15 3.95 -0.66
N ILE A 65 -10.84 5.10 -0.73
CA ILE A 65 -10.30 6.28 -1.43
C ILE A 65 -9.05 6.84 -0.72
N GLY A 66 -9.01 6.74 0.61
CA GLY A 66 -7.80 7.03 1.40
C GLY A 66 -6.62 6.15 0.99
N ASN A 67 -6.84 4.86 0.73
CA ASN A 67 -5.80 3.97 0.19
C ASN A 67 -5.33 4.41 -1.20
N VAL A 68 -6.24 4.78 -2.10
CA VAL A 68 -5.88 5.30 -3.43
C VAL A 68 -4.98 6.53 -3.29
N ALA A 69 -5.38 7.50 -2.46
CA ALA A 69 -4.60 8.70 -2.22
C ALA A 69 -3.22 8.38 -1.61
N LEU A 70 -3.17 7.49 -0.61
CA LEU A 70 -1.92 7.06 0.01
C LEU A 70 -0.99 6.40 -1.00
N VAL A 71 -1.46 5.47 -1.83
CA VAL A 71 -0.60 4.81 -2.84
C VAL A 71 0.00 5.82 -3.81
N ILE A 72 -0.79 6.82 -4.26
CA ILE A 72 -0.31 7.86 -5.18
C ILE A 72 0.76 8.73 -4.51
N ILE A 73 0.48 9.21 -3.29
CA ILE A 73 1.39 10.09 -2.55
C ILE A 73 2.68 9.33 -2.20
N THR A 74 2.55 8.13 -1.65
CA THR A 74 3.69 7.26 -1.29
C THR A 74 4.51 6.90 -2.53
N GLY A 75 3.86 6.59 -3.66
CA GLY A 75 4.54 6.31 -4.93
C GLY A 75 5.32 7.52 -5.47
N GLY A 76 4.72 8.71 -5.46
CA GLY A 76 5.41 9.95 -5.82
C GLY A 76 6.59 10.26 -4.89
N LEU A 77 6.42 10.05 -3.59
CA LEU A 77 7.49 10.18 -2.60
C LEU A 77 8.62 9.17 -2.83
N GLY A 78 8.28 7.96 -3.30
CA GLY A 78 9.24 6.91 -3.63
C GLY A 78 10.22 7.34 -4.74
N VAL A 79 9.76 8.12 -5.73
CA VAL A 79 10.63 8.71 -6.75
C VAL A 79 11.63 9.68 -6.12
N PHE A 80 11.18 10.53 -5.19
CA PHE A 80 12.06 11.46 -4.49
C PHE A 80 13.08 10.72 -3.61
N VAL A 81 12.65 9.67 -2.92
CA VAL A 81 13.54 8.78 -2.13
C VAL A 81 14.63 8.19 -3.01
N TYR A 82 14.26 7.67 -4.19
CA TYR A 82 15.20 7.06 -5.13
C TYR A 82 16.24 8.05 -5.67
N LEU A 83 15.87 9.32 -5.86
CA LEU A 83 16.77 10.34 -6.45
C LEU A 83 17.65 11.04 -5.42
N HIS A 84 17.20 11.18 -4.16
CA HIS A 84 17.83 12.07 -3.19
C HIS A 84 18.25 11.39 -1.88
N GLU A 85 17.80 10.15 -1.61
CA GLU A 85 18.19 9.35 -0.44
C GLU A 85 18.09 10.06 0.93
N VAL A 86 17.17 11.02 1.06
CA VAL A 86 17.03 11.81 2.28
C VAL A 86 16.40 10.96 3.40
N PRO A 87 17.10 10.69 4.53
CA PRO A 87 16.64 9.74 5.55
C PRO A 87 15.25 10.02 6.11
N TRP A 88 14.94 11.29 6.38
CA TRP A 88 13.63 11.70 6.89
C TRP A 88 12.50 11.44 5.91
N VAL A 89 12.78 11.51 4.61
CA VAL A 89 11.80 11.23 3.56
C VAL A 89 11.59 9.72 3.40
N ILE A 90 12.64 8.92 3.58
CA ILE A 90 12.54 7.45 3.65
C ILE A 90 11.64 7.02 4.81
N LEU A 91 11.83 7.61 5.98
CA LEU A 91 10.98 7.34 7.14
C LEU A 91 9.52 7.76 6.90
N LEU A 92 9.29 8.93 6.31
CA LEU A 92 7.95 9.37 5.93
C LEU A 92 7.30 8.39 4.95
N HIS A 93 8.03 7.95 3.93
CA HIS A 93 7.57 6.98 2.95
C HIS A 93 7.17 5.65 3.62
N LEU A 94 7.98 5.16 4.57
CA LEU A 94 7.68 3.97 5.37
C LEU A 94 6.40 4.15 6.19
N PHE A 95 6.22 5.27 6.89
CA PHE A 95 5.02 5.50 7.71
C PHE A 95 3.75 5.60 6.88
N LEU A 96 3.80 6.22 5.69
CA LEU A 96 2.67 6.26 4.78
C LEU A 96 2.31 4.85 4.27
N ALA A 97 3.31 4.04 3.94
CA ALA A 97 3.11 2.64 3.57
C ALA A 97 2.49 1.82 4.72
N LEU A 98 2.91 2.05 5.98
CA LEU A 98 2.28 1.45 7.18
C LEU A 98 0.81 1.85 7.32
N GLY A 99 0.48 3.10 7.01
CA GLY A 99 -0.90 3.57 6.93
C GLY A 99 -1.73 2.74 5.95
N LEU A 100 -1.18 2.41 4.78
CA LEU A 100 -1.84 1.58 3.77
C LEU A 100 -2.11 0.15 4.26
N LEU A 101 -1.11 -0.51 4.88
CA LEU A 101 -1.27 -1.83 5.48
C LEU A 101 -2.35 -1.84 6.57
N SER A 102 -2.27 -0.87 7.49
CA SER A 102 -3.21 -0.74 8.59
C SER A 102 -4.65 -0.58 8.07
N ASN A 103 -4.85 0.31 7.10
CA ASN A 103 -6.18 0.59 6.59
C ASN A 103 -6.77 -0.61 5.83
N PHE A 104 -5.98 -1.35 5.04
CA PHE A 104 -6.44 -2.62 4.45
C PHE A 104 -6.80 -3.67 5.50
N SER A 105 -6.02 -3.79 6.57
CA SER A 105 -6.28 -4.74 7.67
C SER A 105 -7.58 -4.41 8.42
N VAL A 106 -7.83 -3.13 8.72
CA VAL A 106 -9.08 -2.70 9.37
C VAL A 106 -10.27 -2.93 8.44
N MET A 107 -10.17 -2.57 7.16
CA MET A 107 -11.22 -2.84 6.19
C MET A 107 -11.52 -4.34 6.07
N TYR A 108 -10.49 -5.19 6.11
CA TYR A 108 -10.67 -6.64 6.12
C TYR A 108 -11.54 -7.07 7.32
N GLY A 109 -11.14 -6.71 8.55
CA GLY A 109 -11.90 -7.03 9.77
C GLY A 109 -13.37 -6.59 9.71
N MET A 110 -13.61 -5.35 9.30
CA MET A 110 -14.96 -4.78 9.17
C MET A 110 -15.84 -5.51 8.13
N THR A 111 -15.22 -6.12 7.11
CA THR A 111 -15.95 -6.81 6.03
C THR A 111 -16.14 -8.31 6.31
N THR A 112 -15.39 -8.86 7.25
CA THR A 112 -15.57 -10.25 7.74
C THR A 112 -16.57 -10.34 8.89
N GLU A 113 -16.63 -9.36 9.80
CA GLU A 113 -17.55 -9.38 10.95
C GLU A 113 -19.02 -9.11 10.57
N ARG A 114 -19.28 -8.51 9.41
CA ARG A 114 -20.64 -8.27 8.92
C ARG A 114 -21.24 -9.45 8.14
N ARG A 115 -20.74 -10.67 8.36
CA ARG A 115 -21.32 -11.89 7.79
C ARG A 115 -22.26 -12.58 8.76
#